data_AF-A0A1F4LTS9-F1
#
_entry.id   AF-A0A1F4LTS9-F1
#
_cell.length_a   1.000
_cell.length_b   1.000
_cell.length_c   1.000
_cell.angle_alpha   90.00
_cell.angle_beta   90.00
_cell.angle_gamma   90.00
#
_symmetry.space_group_name_H-M   'P 1'
#
loop_
_entity.id
_entity.type
_entity.pdbx_description
1 polymer ?
#
loop_
_entity_poly.entity_id
_entity_poly.type
_entity_poly.pdbx_seq_one_letter_code
_entity_poly.pdbx_strand_id
1 'polypeptide(L)'
;MWLGVAMVVLVVLALGLRAVGAVRWVELVRTHTSQLESGRVDAPGRLPSPARFDTHELEGLPAPVQRYFRAVLTDGQPIIATATINMTGSMNLSATVEQWKPFTSLQRVVTRRPGFLWDARVAMFPGVPACVVDSYIAGHGRLIAKVFGLLKVADLQGEGEIARGEFMRYFAESPWYPTALLPSQGVRWEAVDDNSASAIIVDGRINLGLLFRFNDAGLITSVHAESRGASVGKDGVMVMLPWDCGLSDYQPQDGMLIPMAGEAAWVRPEGRKVYFVGHVKKLRYEFLP
;
A
#
# COMPACT_ATOMS: atom_id res chain seq x y z
N MET A 1 -50.07 -7.28 -12.11
CA MET A 1 -49.93 -7.76 -10.72
C MET A 1 -48.71 -8.67 -10.54
N TRP A 2 -48.59 -9.77 -11.29
CA TRP A 2 -47.47 -10.71 -11.19
C TRP A 2 -46.07 -10.13 -11.47
N LEU A 3 -45.93 -9.25 -12.46
CA LEU A 3 -44.67 -8.55 -12.75
C LEU A 3 -44.19 -7.64 -11.60
N GLY A 4 -45.12 -6.97 -10.91
CA GLY A 4 -44.79 -6.12 -9.77
C GLY A 4 -44.33 -6.93 -8.56
N VAL A 5 -45.00 -8.06 -8.28
CA VAL A 5 -44.60 -8.99 -7.22
C VAL A 5 -43.24 -9.63 -7.54
N ALA A 6 -43.01 -10.07 -8.78
CA ALA A 6 -41.73 -10.61 -9.20
C ALA A 6 -40.59 -9.59 -9.06
N MET A 7 -40.83 -8.32 -9.42
CA MET A 7 -39.85 -7.24 -9.24
C MET A 7 -39.53 -6.99 -7.76
N VAL A 8 -40.54 -6.95 -6.89
CA VAL A 8 -40.34 -6.79 -5.44
C VAL A 8 -39.53 -7.95 -4.87
N VAL A 9 -39.85 -9.20 -5.25
CA VAL A 9 -39.11 -10.39 -4.82
C VAL A 9 -37.65 -10.31 -5.27
N LEU A 10 -37.38 -9.92 -6.52
CA LEU A 10 -36.01 -9.75 -7.03
C LEU A 10 -35.25 -8.65 -6.27
N VAL A 11 -35.89 -7.53 -5.93
CA VAL A 11 -35.28 -6.47 -5.13
C VAL A 11 -34.95 -6.96 -3.72
N VAL A 12 -35.87 -7.65 -3.05
CA VAL A 12 -35.64 -8.21 -1.71
C VAL A 12 -34.50 -9.23 -1.74
N LEU A 13 -34.46 -10.12 -2.74
CA LEU A 13 -33.37 -11.07 -2.92
C LEU A 13 -32.03 -10.37 -3.16
N ALA A 14 -31.99 -9.33 -4.01
CA ALA A 14 -30.78 -8.55 -4.26
C ALA A 14 -30.29 -7.83 -3.00
N LEU A 15 -31.19 -7.26 -2.20
CA LEU A 15 -30.87 -6.64 -0.91
C LEU A 15 -30.35 -7.67 0.10
N GLY A 16 -30.98 -8.85 0.18
CA GLY A 16 -30.55 -9.96 1.01
C GLY A 16 -29.14 -10.45 0.66
N LEU A 17 -28.87 -10.66 -0.64
CA LEU A 17 -27.54 -11.04 -1.13
C LEU A 17 -26.49 -9.96 -0.79
N ARG A 18 -26.82 -8.68 -0.99
CA ARG A 18 -25.92 -7.58 -0.64
C ARG A 18 -25.62 -7.53 0.86
N ALA A 19 -26.61 -7.78 1.73
CA ALA A 19 -26.42 -7.81 3.18
C ALA A 19 -25.51 -8.98 3.61
N VAL A 20 -25.77 -10.18 3.10
CA VAL A 20 -24.92 -11.37 3.36
C VAL A 20 -23.49 -11.14 2.86
N GLY A 21 -23.34 -10.55 1.67
CA GLY A 21 -22.05 -10.16 1.12
C GLY A 21 -21.29 -9.16 1.99
N ALA A 22 -21.97 -8.14 2.50
CA ALA A 22 -21.38 -7.17 3.40
C ALA A 22 -20.90 -7.82 4.71
N VAL A 23 -21.70 -8.69 5.33
CA VAL A 23 -21.31 -9.40 6.57
C VAL A 23 -20.08 -10.28 6.32
N ARG A 24 -20.09 -11.08 5.25
CA ARG A 24 -18.95 -11.93 4.88
C ARG A 24 -17.68 -11.12 4.59
N TRP A 25 -17.82 -9.96 3.97
CA TRP A 25 -16.70 -9.07 3.70
C TRP A 25 -16.12 -8.49 4.99
N VAL A 26 -16.96 -8.00 5.88
CA VAL A 26 -16.53 -7.45 7.18
C VAL A 26 -15.79 -8.51 8.00
N GLU A 27 -16.29 -9.75 8.02
CA GLU A 27 -15.62 -10.83 8.76
C GLU A 27 -14.28 -11.22 8.14
N LEU A 28 -14.20 -11.24 6.81
CA LEU A 28 -12.93 -11.46 6.08
C LEU A 28 -11.91 -10.38 6.44
N VAL A 29 -12.29 -9.11 6.36
CA VAL A 29 -11.41 -7.98 6.70
C VAL A 29 -11.00 -8.05 8.16
N ARG A 30 -11.94 -8.28 9.09
CA ARG A 30 -11.65 -8.42 10.52
C ARG A 30 -10.62 -9.52 10.80
N THR A 31 -10.82 -10.71 10.21
CA THR A 31 -9.91 -11.84 10.39
C THR A 31 -8.49 -11.49 9.98
N HIS A 32 -8.32 -10.89 8.79
CA HIS A 32 -7.00 -10.54 8.28
C HIS A 32 -6.38 -9.35 9.02
N THR A 33 -7.19 -8.39 9.47
CA THR A 33 -6.71 -7.32 10.37
C THR A 33 -6.17 -7.91 11.66
N SER A 34 -6.87 -8.84 12.31
CA SER A 34 -6.36 -9.50 13.52
C SER A 34 -5.04 -10.25 13.26
N GLN A 35 -4.89 -10.89 12.08
CA GLN A 35 -3.64 -11.53 11.69
C GLN A 35 -2.51 -10.51 11.50
N LEU A 36 -2.77 -9.39 10.81
CA LEU A 36 -1.82 -8.28 10.66
C LEU A 36 -1.39 -7.73 12.02
N GLU A 37 -2.35 -7.46 12.91
CA GLU A 37 -2.10 -6.89 14.23
C GLU A 37 -1.34 -7.86 15.15
N SER A 38 -1.48 -9.17 14.98
CA SER A 38 -0.66 -10.15 15.70
C SER A 38 0.84 -10.02 15.40
N GLY A 39 1.19 -9.41 14.25
CA GLY A 39 2.56 -9.08 13.88
C GLY A 39 3.12 -7.79 14.50
N ARG A 40 2.34 -7.06 15.32
CA ARG A 40 2.81 -5.83 15.98
C ARG A 40 3.84 -6.06 17.08
N VAL A 41 3.84 -7.27 17.65
CA VAL A 41 4.75 -7.67 18.73
C VAL A 41 6.02 -8.26 18.11
N ASP A 42 7.16 -8.06 18.76
CA ASP A 42 8.44 -8.60 18.30
C ASP A 42 8.36 -10.10 18.05
N ALA A 43 8.87 -10.51 16.89
CA ALA A 43 9.18 -11.91 16.68
C ALA A 43 10.29 -12.32 17.68
N PRO A 44 10.17 -13.48 18.34
CA PRO A 44 11.21 -13.97 19.24
C PRO A 44 12.58 -13.96 18.55
N GLY A 45 13.58 -13.29 19.15
CA GLY A 45 14.96 -13.27 18.66
C GLY A 45 15.36 -12.06 17.80
N ARG A 46 14.46 -11.10 17.55
CA ARG A 46 14.86 -9.81 16.95
C ARG A 46 15.48 -8.91 18.03
N LEU A 47 16.61 -8.27 17.72
CA LEU A 47 17.18 -7.24 18.59
C LEU A 47 16.16 -6.09 18.75
N PRO A 48 16.04 -5.50 19.95
CA PRO A 48 15.12 -4.39 20.17
C PRO A 48 15.50 -3.20 19.28
N SER A 49 14.61 -2.81 18.38
CA SER A 49 14.74 -1.55 17.65
C SER A 49 14.41 -0.36 18.56
N PRO A 50 15.14 0.76 18.46
CA PRO A 50 14.79 2.03 19.11
C PRO A 50 13.31 2.39 18.93
N ALA A 51 12.70 2.92 19.98
CA ALA A 51 11.32 3.42 19.95
C ALA A 51 11.22 4.87 19.46
N ARG A 52 12.37 5.55 19.33
CA ARG A 52 12.47 6.95 18.88
C ARG A 52 13.58 7.08 17.86
N PHE A 53 13.37 7.96 16.90
CA PHE A 53 14.38 8.37 15.93
C PHE A 53 15.49 9.17 16.62
N ASP A 54 16.73 8.81 16.33
CA ASP A 54 17.93 9.55 16.72
C ASP A 54 18.59 10.12 15.46
N THR A 55 18.83 11.43 15.43
CA THR A 55 19.48 12.09 14.28
C THR A 55 20.88 11.56 13.96
N HIS A 56 21.57 10.93 14.89
CA HIS A 56 22.85 10.25 14.63
C HIS A 56 22.71 9.08 13.64
N GLU A 57 21.52 8.49 13.50
CA GLU A 57 21.25 7.44 12.49
C GLU A 57 21.43 7.95 11.05
N LEU A 58 21.46 9.27 10.85
CA LEU A 58 21.65 9.87 9.53
C LEU A 58 23.12 9.94 9.11
N GLU A 59 24.05 9.76 10.06
CA GLU A 59 25.48 9.81 9.77
C GLU A 59 25.88 8.69 8.81
N GLY A 60 26.60 9.04 7.75
CA GLY A 60 27.02 8.11 6.71
C GLY A 60 25.94 7.71 5.70
N LEU A 61 24.68 8.12 5.86
CA LEU A 61 23.65 7.91 4.84
C LEU A 61 23.92 8.78 3.59
N PRO A 62 23.42 8.37 2.40
CA PRO A 62 23.50 9.20 1.20
C PRO A 62 22.93 10.61 1.43
N ALA A 63 23.57 11.63 0.85
CA ALA A 63 23.17 13.03 0.99
C ALA A 63 21.66 13.29 0.76
N PRO A 64 21.01 12.78 -0.32
CA PRO A 64 19.56 12.97 -0.50
C PRO A 64 18.71 12.34 0.62
N VAL A 65 19.14 11.20 1.16
CA VAL A 65 18.45 10.49 2.25
C VAL A 65 18.54 11.28 3.56
N GLN A 66 19.72 11.85 3.86
CA GLN A 66 19.86 12.72 5.02
C GLN A 66 18.97 13.97 4.93
N ARG A 67 18.93 14.61 3.76
CA ARG A 67 18.05 15.77 3.52
C ARG A 67 16.59 15.40 3.74
N TYR A 68 16.16 14.24 3.25
CA TYR A 68 14.81 13.74 3.46
C TYR A 68 14.45 13.58 4.93
N PHE A 69 15.23 12.84 5.70
CA PHE A 69 14.89 12.60 7.10
C PHE A 69 14.90 13.89 7.94
N ARG A 70 15.83 14.81 7.67
CA ARG A 70 15.83 16.15 8.32
C ARG A 70 14.62 17.00 7.93
N ALA A 71 14.08 16.82 6.73
CA ALA A 71 12.90 17.55 6.27
C ALA A 71 11.58 16.97 6.82
N VAL A 72 11.51 15.65 7.04
CA VAL A 72 10.26 14.97 7.38
C VAL A 72 10.14 14.49 8.82
N LEU A 73 11.22 14.44 9.59
CA LEU A 73 11.23 14.02 11.01
C LEU A 73 11.90 15.08 11.90
N THR A 74 11.56 15.06 13.18
CA THR A 74 12.27 15.78 14.24
C THR A 74 13.05 14.82 15.12
N ASP A 75 14.18 15.24 15.68
CA ASP A 75 14.93 14.42 16.64
C ASP A 75 14.02 13.96 17.80
N GLY A 76 14.13 12.68 18.19
CA GLY A 76 13.27 12.08 19.20
C GLY A 76 11.84 11.73 18.74
N GLN A 77 11.51 11.90 17.44
CA GLN A 77 10.22 11.52 16.86
C GLN A 77 9.91 10.05 17.23
N PRO A 78 8.75 9.76 17.83
CA PRO A 78 8.35 8.38 18.09
C PRO A 78 8.26 7.57 16.81
N ILE A 79 8.79 6.35 16.83
CA ILE A 79 8.70 5.44 15.70
C ILE A 79 7.24 5.00 15.54
N ILE A 80 6.73 5.06 14.31
CA ILE A 80 5.38 4.63 13.97
C ILE A 80 5.34 3.13 14.11
N ALA A 81 4.49 2.60 14.99
CA ALA A 81 4.20 1.18 15.09
C ALA A 81 3.12 0.78 14.08
N THR A 82 2.16 1.67 13.85
CA THR A 82 1.00 1.39 13.01
C THR A 82 0.45 2.67 12.37
N ALA A 83 0.01 2.59 11.13
CA ALA A 83 -0.67 3.68 10.43
C ALA A 83 -2.05 3.22 9.93
N THR A 84 -3.05 4.09 10.09
CA THR A 84 -4.38 3.92 9.51
C THR A 84 -4.64 5.04 8.51
N ILE A 85 -4.77 4.68 7.24
CA ILE A 85 -4.87 5.60 6.10
C ILE A 85 -6.26 5.47 5.48
N ASN A 86 -7.04 6.54 5.50
CA ASN A 86 -8.28 6.63 4.72
C ASN A 86 -7.98 7.37 3.42
N MET A 87 -8.34 6.76 2.29
CA MET A 87 -8.06 7.33 0.98
C MET A 87 -9.29 7.33 0.08
N THR A 88 -9.28 8.27 -0.85
CA THR A 88 -10.18 8.29 -2.00
C THR A 88 -9.37 8.45 -3.26
N GLY A 89 -9.83 7.91 -4.37
CA GLY A 89 -9.06 8.02 -5.61
C GLY A 89 -9.79 7.46 -6.80
N SER A 90 -9.03 7.20 -7.86
CA SER A 90 -9.50 6.49 -9.04
C SER A 90 -8.47 5.46 -9.46
N MET A 91 -8.95 4.33 -9.98
CA MET A 91 -8.11 3.30 -10.57
C MET A 91 -8.60 2.98 -11.97
N ASN A 92 -7.67 2.76 -12.89
CA ASN A 92 -7.96 2.34 -14.25
C ASN A 92 -7.97 0.81 -14.30
N LEU A 93 -9.12 0.23 -14.63
CA LEU A 93 -9.30 -1.23 -14.67
C LEU A 93 -8.90 -1.85 -16.01
N SER A 94 -8.35 -1.06 -16.94
CA SER A 94 -8.00 -1.52 -18.27
C SER A 94 -6.61 -1.06 -18.69
N ALA A 95 -5.85 -2.00 -19.26
CA ALA A 95 -4.50 -1.77 -19.76
C ALA A 95 -4.50 -1.04 -21.12
N THR A 96 -5.58 -1.17 -21.91
CA THR A 96 -5.68 -0.69 -23.29
C THR A 96 -6.55 0.57 -23.38
N VAL A 97 -7.82 0.48 -22.99
CA VAL A 97 -8.78 1.61 -23.01
C VAL A 97 -8.87 2.24 -21.63
N GLU A 98 -9.03 3.56 -21.54
CA GLU A 98 -9.22 4.21 -20.23
C GLU A 98 -10.57 3.82 -19.61
N GLN A 99 -10.51 3.23 -18.42
CA GLN A 99 -11.68 2.87 -17.62
C GLN A 99 -11.44 3.23 -16.16
N TRP A 100 -11.35 4.52 -15.89
CA TRP A 100 -11.20 5.07 -14.54
C TRP A 100 -12.45 4.85 -13.72
N LYS A 101 -12.29 4.22 -12.56
CA LYS A 101 -13.36 3.97 -11.58
C LYS A 101 -12.96 4.59 -10.24
N PRO A 102 -13.85 5.38 -9.61
CA PRO A 102 -13.56 5.95 -8.31
C PRO A 102 -13.58 4.87 -7.23
N PHE A 103 -12.75 5.06 -6.20
CA PHE A 103 -12.71 4.19 -5.05
C PHE A 103 -12.62 4.97 -3.73
N THR A 104 -13.01 4.30 -2.66
CA THR A 104 -12.72 4.68 -1.27
C THR A 104 -12.04 3.51 -0.58
N SER A 105 -11.07 3.77 0.30
CA SER A 105 -10.36 2.70 1.01
C SER A 105 -9.98 3.05 2.44
N LEU A 106 -9.80 2.00 3.24
CA LEU A 106 -9.16 2.05 4.55
C LEU A 106 -7.96 1.09 4.51
N GLN A 107 -6.77 1.63 4.77
CA GLN A 107 -5.55 0.86 4.90
C GLN A 107 -5.09 0.82 6.35
N ARG A 108 -4.68 -0.35 6.80
CA ARG A 108 -3.96 -0.55 8.07
C ARG A 108 -2.56 -1.04 7.74
N VAL A 109 -1.53 -0.44 8.35
CA VAL A 109 -0.13 -0.76 8.11
C VAL A 109 0.56 -1.02 9.44
N VAL A 110 1.36 -2.09 9.55
CA VAL A 110 2.24 -2.38 10.69
C VAL A 110 3.69 -2.33 10.21
N THR A 111 4.57 -1.69 10.98
CA THR A 111 5.93 -1.37 10.54
C THR A 111 6.99 -2.31 11.09
N ARG A 112 6.87 -2.76 12.36
CA ARG A 112 7.86 -3.64 12.99
C ARG A 112 7.98 -4.97 12.26
N ARG A 113 6.86 -5.66 12.06
CA ARG A 113 6.76 -6.72 11.08
C ARG A 113 6.08 -6.14 9.85
N PRO A 114 6.83 -5.85 8.78
CA PRO A 114 6.28 -5.21 7.59
C PRO A 114 4.98 -5.88 7.13
N GLY A 115 3.93 -5.09 7.01
CA GLY A 115 2.66 -5.59 6.57
C GLY A 115 1.61 -4.51 6.43
N PHE A 116 0.63 -4.78 5.58
CA PHE A 116 -0.53 -3.93 5.42
C PHE A 116 -1.75 -4.73 5.02
N LEU A 117 -2.92 -4.14 5.25
CA LEU A 117 -4.19 -4.56 4.71
C LEU A 117 -4.90 -3.33 4.17
N TRP A 118 -5.20 -3.34 2.88
CA TRP A 118 -5.97 -2.34 2.17
C TRP A 118 -7.35 -2.88 1.84
N ASP A 119 -8.39 -2.34 2.46
CA ASP A 119 -9.80 -2.64 2.17
C ASP A 119 -10.41 -1.50 1.36
N ALA A 120 -10.89 -1.80 0.15
CA ALA A 120 -11.40 -0.80 -0.77
C ALA A 120 -12.75 -1.17 -1.38
N ARG A 121 -13.48 -0.13 -1.77
CA ARG A 121 -14.71 -0.20 -2.54
C ARG A 121 -14.55 0.59 -3.82
N VAL A 122 -14.65 -0.10 -4.95
CA VAL A 122 -14.51 0.45 -6.30
C VAL A 122 -15.89 0.50 -6.95
N ALA A 123 -16.28 1.66 -7.46
CA ALA A 123 -17.60 1.83 -8.08
C ALA A 123 -17.59 1.31 -9.53
N MET A 124 -18.04 0.06 -9.74
CA MET A 124 -18.04 -0.57 -11.07
C MET A 124 -19.15 0.01 -11.97
N PHE A 125 -20.37 -0.01 -11.45
CA PHE A 125 -21.61 0.51 -12.06
C PHE A 125 -22.46 1.23 -10.99
N PRO A 126 -23.45 2.05 -11.37
CA PRO A 126 -24.36 2.67 -10.42
C PRO A 126 -24.97 1.64 -9.46
N GLY A 127 -24.70 1.79 -8.16
CA GLY A 127 -25.20 0.91 -7.10
C GLY A 127 -24.45 -0.44 -6.93
N VAL A 128 -23.43 -0.74 -7.74
CA VAL A 128 -22.70 -2.02 -7.73
C VAL A 128 -21.22 -1.79 -7.41
N PRO A 129 -20.81 -1.88 -6.12
CA PRO A 129 -19.41 -1.83 -5.75
C PRO A 129 -18.73 -3.20 -5.93
N ALA A 130 -17.48 -3.17 -6.40
CA ALA A 130 -16.54 -4.24 -6.17
C ALA A 130 -15.79 -3.95 -4.86
N CYS A 131 -15.73 -4.93 -3.97
CA CYS A 131 -14.89 -4.86 -2.79
C CYS A 131 -13.55 -5.53 -3.09
N VAL A 132 -12.46 -4.88 -2.70
CA VAL A 132 -11.09 -5.34 -2.96
C VAL A 132 -10.32 -5.35 -1.64
N VAL A 133 -9.70 -6.48 -1.31
CA VAL A 133 -8.69 -6.59 -0.26
C VAL A 133 -7.36 -6.85 -0.94
N ASP A 134 -6.37 -6.05 -0.57
CA ASP A 134 -4.98 -6.27 -0.90
C ASP A 134 -4.14 -6.26 0.37
N SER A 135 -3.21 -7.19 0.53
CA SER A 135 -2.45 -7.29 1.77
C SER A 135 -1.12 -8.01 1.62
N TYR A 136 -0.13 -7.57 2.39
CA TYR A 136 1.06 -8.35 2.74
C TYR A 136 1.04 -8.63 4.24
N ILE A 137 1.00 -9.90 4.63
CA ILE A 137 0.97 -10.30 6.04
C ILE A 137 1.88 -11.52 6.19
N ALA A 138 2.89 -11.42 7.06
CA ALA A 138 3.71 -12.57 7.45
C ALA A 138 4.34 -13.34 6.26
N GLY A 139 4.91 -12.63 5.28
CA GLY A 139 5.51 -13.27 4.09
C GLY A 139 4.52 -13.68 3.00
N HIS A 140 3.22 -13.45 3.20
CA HIS A 140 2.17 -13.83 2.25
C HIS A 140 1.53 -12.61 1.62
N GLY A 141 1.49 -12.57 0.30
CA GLY A 141 0.72 -11.61 -0.48
C GLY A 141 -0.70 -12.13 -0.72
N ARG A 142 -1.67 -11.23 -0.84
CA ARG A 142 -3.07 -11.58 -1.10
C ARG A 142 -3.78 -10.45 -1.82
N LEU A 143 -4.49 -10.80 -2.89
CA LEU A 143 -5.39 -9.93 -3.64
C LEU A 143 -6.74 -10.63 -3.82
N ILE A 144 -7.78 -10.11 -3.19
CA ILE A 144 -9.16 -10.60 -3.30
C ILE A 144 -10.03 -9.49 -3.88
N ALA A 145 -10.71 -9.77 -4.99
CA ALA A 145 -11.74 -8.89 -5.55
C ALA A 145 -13.08 -9.62 -5.63
N LYS A 146 -14.14 -9.02 -5.06
CA LYS A 146 -15.51 -9.57 -5.10
C LYS A 146 -16.54 -8.52 -5.48
N VAL A 147 -17.45 -8.85 -6.40
CA VAL A 147 -18.64 -8.02 -6.67
C VAL A 147 -19.69 -8.29 -5.58
N PHE A 148 -20.26 -7.22 -5.02
CA PHE A 148 -21.17 -7.27 -3.85
C PHE A 148 -20.59 -7.99 -2.61
N GLY A 149 -19.27 -8.19 -2.54
CA GLY A 149 -18.62 -8.97 -1.48
C GLY A 149 -18.86 -10.49 -1.57
N LEU A 150 -19.52 -10.99 -2.62
CA LEU A 150 -19.87 -12.41 -2.79
C LEU A 150 -19.23 -13.05 -4.02
N LEU A 151 -19.41 -12.45 -5.19
CA LEU A 151 -19.01 -13.05 -6.46
C LEU A 151 -17.51 -12.80 -6.70
N LYS A 152 -16.71 -13.85 -6.64
CA LYS A 152 -15.25 -13.81 -6.80
C LYS A 152 -14.87 -13.39 -8.22
N VAL A 153 -14.08 -12.32 -8.32
CA VAL A 153 -13.45 -11.82 -9.56
C VAL A 153 -11.97 -12.18 -9.56
N ALA A 154 -11.29 -12.02 -8.43
CA ALA A 154 -9.91 -12.41 -8.23
C ALA A 154 -9.69 -12.90 -6.80
N ASP A 155 -8.75 -13.81 -6.62
CA ASP A 155 -8.33 -14.37 -5.33
C ASP A 155 -6.97 -15.02 -5.53
N LEU A 156 -5.94 -14.18 -5.47
CA LEU A 156 -4.56 -14.58 -5.54
C LEU A 156 -4.00 -14.52 -4.13
N GLN A 157 -3.29 -15.57 -3.70
CA GLN A 157 -2.67 -15.59 -2.39
C GLN A 157 -1.47 -16.52 -2.39
N GLY A 158 -0.50 -16.24 -1.53
CA GLY A 158 0.61 -17.15 -1.27
C GLY A 158 1.93 -16.42 -1.04
N GLU A 159 2.98 -17.21 -0.99
CA GLU A 159 4.38 -16.76 -1.05
C GLU A 159 4.78 -16.47 -2.51
N GLY A 160 6.07 -16.24 -2.77
CA GLY A 160 6.59 -16.03 -4.13
C GLY A 160 6.25 -14.66 -4.70
N GLU A 161 5.93 -14.58 -6.00
CA GLU A 161 5.80 -13.30 -6.70
C GLU A 161 4.67 -12.40 -6.19
N ILE A 162 3.54 -12.98 -5.76
CA ILE A 162 2.46 -12.17 -5.16
C ILE A 162 2.91 -11.55 -3.83
N ALA A 163 3.61 -12.30 -2.98
CA ALA A 163 4.18 -11.78 -1.74
C ALA A 163 5.25 -10.72 -2.01
N ARG A 164 6.13 -10.96 -3.00
CA ARG A 164 7.16 -10.01 -3.42
C ARG A 164 6.54 -8.70 -3.92
N GLY A 165 5.49 -8.78 -4.74
CA GLY A 165 4.74 -7.63 -5.24
C GLY A 165 4.06 -6.83 -4.12
N GLU A 166 3.39 -7.50 -3.19
CA GLU A 166 2.73 -6.79 -2.10
C GLU A 166 3.72 -6.21 -1.09
N PHE A 167 4.81 -6.91 -0.78
CA PHE A 167 5.88 -6.33 0.04
C PHE A 167 6.53 -5.12 -0.64
N MET A 168 6.67 -5.15 -1.97
CA MET A 168 7.16 -4.02 -2.75
C MET A 168 6.20 -2.83 -2.70
N ARG A 169 4.88 -3.08 -2.70
CA ARG A 169 3.88 -2.02 -2.49
C ARG A 169 4.03 -1.40 -1.09
N TYR A 170 4.09 -2.22 -0.05
CA TYR A 170 4.36 -1.77 1.32
C TYR A 170 5.61 -0.88 1.38
N PHE A 171 6.68 -1.28 0.72
CA PHE A 171 7.92 -0.50 0.80
C PHE A 171 7.84 0.81 0.01
N ALA A 172 7.19 0.81 -1.16
CA ALA A 172 7.00 2.03 -1.95
C ALA A 172 6.04 3.04 -1.29
N GLU A 173 5.10 2.58 -0.46
CA GLU A 173 4.17 3.42 0.31
C GLU A 173 4.76 3.96 1.62
N SER A 174 5.98 3.55 1.99
CA SER A 174 6.65 3.96 3.23
C SER A 174 6.81 5.46 3.46
N PRO A 175 6.78 6.36 2.46
CA PRO A 175 6.68 7.80 2.72
C PRO A 175 5.42 8.23 3.47
N TRP A 176 4.35 7.42 3.51
CA TRP A 176 3.19 7.61 4.39
C TRP A 176 3.42 7.17 5.84
N TYR A 177 4.54 6.52 6.14
CA TYR A 177 4.96 6.10 7.48
C TYR A 177 6.50 6.15 7.57
N PRO A 178 7.10 7.36 7.48
CA PRO A 178 8.49 7.55 7.09
C PRO A 178 9.51 7.00 8.09
N THR A 179 9.14 6.80 9.35
CA THR A 179 10.04 6.17 10.34
C THR A 179 10.38 4.73 9.98
N ALA A 180 9.55 4.04 9.19
CA ALA A 180 9.87 2.69 8.69
C ALA A 180 11.02 2.67 7.67
N LEU A 181 11.43 3.82 7.13
CA LEU A 181 12.57 3.95 6.21
C LEU A 181 13.92 4.08 6.93
N LEU A 182 13.93 4.21 8.26
CA LEU A 182 15.15 4.43 9.03
C LEU A 182 16.03 3.18 9.09
N PRO A 183 17.37 3.34 9.17
CA PRO A 183 18.29 2.21 9.33
C PRO A 183 18.00 1.33 10.54
N SER A 184 17.63 1.92 11.68
CA SER A 184 17.22 1.17 12.88
C SER A 184 15.99 0.27 12.69
N GLN A 185 15.20 0.53 11.64
CA GLN A 185 14.03 -0.27 11.28
C GLN A 185 14.35 -1.33 10.20
N GLY A 186 15.61 -1.45 9.79
CA GLY A 186 16.11 -2.51 8.92
C GLY A 186 16.29 -2.11 7.46
N VAL A 187 16.20 -0.82 7.12
CA VAL A 187 16.43 -0.33 5.76
C VAL A 187 17.90 0.04 5.56
N ARG A 188 18.49 -0.48 4.50
CA ARG A 188 19.86 -0.14 4.09
C ARG A 188 19.83 0.77 2.88
N TRP A 189 20.56 1.88 2.94
CA TRP A 189 20.62 2.87 1.87
C TRP A 189 21.95 2.83 1.13
N GLU A 190 21.91 2.93 -0.19
CA GLU A 190 23.07 3.03 -1.08
C GLU A 190 22.91 4.27 -1.97
N ALA A 191 23.98 5.06 -2.10
CA ALA A 191 23.97 6.25 -2.96
C ALA A 191 23.92 5.84 -4.44
N VAL A 192 23.15 6.58 -5.24
CA VAL A 192 23.11 6.42 -6.70
C VAL A 192 23.62 7.70 -7.36
N ASP A 193 23.01 8.84 -7.04
CA ASP A 193 23.44 10.18 -7.48
C ASP A 193 23.00 11.25 -6.46
N ASP A 194 23.14 12.54 -6.82
CA ASP A 194 22.84 13.67 -5.94
C ASP A 194 21.35 13.77 -5.53
N ASN A 195 20.46 13.15 -6.30
CA ASN A 195 19.01 13.22 -6.16
C ASN A 195 18.35 11.84 -6.04
N SER A 196 19.12 10.75 -5.90
CA SER A 196 18.57 9.42 -5.78
C SER A 196 19.42 8.46 -4.94
N ALA A 197 18.75 7.49 -4.33
CA ALA A 197 19.37 6.45 -3.53
C ALA A 197 18.57 5.15 -3.63
N SER A 198 19.26 4.01 -3.59
CA SER A 198 18.63 2.70 -3.50
C SER A 198 18.38 2.38 -2.03
N ALA A 199 17.14 1.99 -1.69
CA ALA A 199 16.77 1.51 -0.37
C ALA A 199 16.51 0.02 -0.44
N ILE A 200 17.06 -0.72 0.52
CA ILE A 200 17.01 -2.18 0.56
C ILE A 200 16.38 -2.63 1.88
N ILE A 201 15.40 -3.52 1.78
CA ILE A 201 14.67 -4.09 2.92
C ILE A 201 14.53 -5.61 2.77
N VAL A 202 14.57 -6.32 3.89
CA VAL A 202 14.45 -7.78 3.94
C VAL A 202 13.33 -8.18 4.89
N ASP A 203 12.44 -9.07 4.43
CA ASP A 203 11.49 -9.79 5.29
C ASP A 203 11.51 -11.28 4.96
N GLY A 204 12.00 -12.09 5.90
CA GLY A 204 12.22 -13.52 5.71
C GLY A 204 13.11 -13.82 4.50
N ARG A 205 12.54 -14.43 3.46
CA ARG A 205 13.24 -14.79 2.22
C ARG A 205 13.16 -13.71 1.14
N ILE A 206 12.34 -12.68 1.34
CA ILE A 206 12.11 -11.64 0.34
C ILE A 206 13.08 -10.49 0.60
N ASN A 207 13.98 -10.26 -0.36
CA ASN A 207 14.89 -9.11 -0.39
C ASN A 207 14.45 -8.17 -1.52
N LEU A 208 14.20 -6.90 -1.19
CA LEU A 208 13.76 -5.86 -2.11
C LEU A 208 14.72 -4.69 -2.11
N GLY A 209 15.07 -4.22 -3.30
CA GLY A 209 15.70 -2.92 -3.52
C GLY A 209 14.77 -2.05 -4.37
N LEU A 210 14.57 -0.80 -3.97
CA LEU A 210 13.82 0.20 -4.73
C LEU A 210 14.63 1.48 -4.85
N LEU A 211 14.53 2.14 -6.00
CA LEU A 211 15.19 3.43 -6.24
C LEU A 211 14.27 4.56 -5.80
N PHE A 212 14.71 5.37 -4.85
CA PHE A 212 14.01 6.56 -4.38
C PHE A 212 14.61 7.80 -5.02
N ARG A 213 13.77 8.70 -5.52
CA ARG A 213 14.18 9.98 -6.11
C ARG A 213 13.67 11.14 -5.28
N PHE A 214 14.51 12.16 -5.11
CA PHE A 214 14.32 13.28 -4.19
C PHE A 214 14.39 14.61 -4.94
N ASN A 215 13.53 15.55 -4.59
CA ASN A 215 13.60 16.92 -5.10
C ASN A 215 14.61 17.79 -4.32
N ASP A 216 14.75 19.04 -4.74
CA ASP A 216 15.66 20.01 -4.12
C ASP A 216 15.28 20.37 -2.68
N ALA A 217 14.00 20.22 -2.32
CA ALA A 217 13.53 20.34 -0.94
C ALA A 217 13.85 19.10 -0.07
N GLY A 218 14.51 18.10 -0.64
CA GLY A 218 14.84 16.84 0.03
C GLY A 218 13.68 15.85 0.13
N LEU A 219 12.53 16.13 -0.49
CA LEU A 219 11.34 15.28 -0.39
C LEU A 219 11.35 14.18 -1.45
N ILE A 220 10.89 12.97 -1.09
CA ILE A 220 10.71 11.88 -2.04
C ILE A 220 9.62 12.27 -3.05
N THR A 221 9.92 12.17 -4.33
CA THR A 221 8.98 12.45 -5.42
C THR A 221 8.54 11.19 -6.15
N SER A 222 9.41 10.18 -6.19
CA SER A 222 9.06 8.88 -6.75
C SER A 222 9.83 7.73 -6.12
N VAL A 223 9.22 6.55 -6.18
CA VAL A 223 9.82 5.26 -5.84
C VAL A 223 9.69 4.34 -7.04
N HIS A 224 10.80 3.78 -7.49
CA HIS A 224 10.90 2.97 -8.69
C HIS A 224 11.31 1.53 -8.37
N ALA A 225 10.62 0.59 -8.99
CA ALA A 225 11.01 -0.81 -9.07
C ALA A 225 11.33 -1.16 -10.52
N GLU A 226 12.51 -1.71 -10.77
CA GLU A 226 12.91 -2.19 -12.11
C GLU A 226 12.02 -3.35 -12.61
N SER A 227 11.47 -4.14 -11.68
CA SER A 227 10.81 -5.40 -11.99
C SER A 227 9.74 -5.73 -10.95
N ARG A 228 8.47 -5.59 -11.35
CA ARG A 228 7.28 -5.99 -10.60
C ARG A 228 6.34 -6.81 -11.48
N GLY A 229 5.76 -7.86 -10.91
CA GLY A 229 4.77 -8.69 -11.60
C GLY A 229 3.51 -7.90 -11.95
N ALA A 230 3.23 -7.76 -13.25
CA ALA A 230 2.02 -7.21 -13.81
C ALA A 230 1.20 -8.35 -14.42
N SER A 231 -0.10 -8.41 -14.10
CA SER A 231 -1.02 -9.30 -14.81
C SER A 231 -1.41 -8.66 -16.15
N VAL A 232 -1.07 -9.29 -17.26
CA VAL A 232 -1.34 -8.78 -18.61
C VAL A 232 -2.22 -9.77 -19.39
N GLY A 233 -3.18 -9.21 -20.11
CA GLY A 233 -4.11 -9.98 -20.96
C GLY A 233 -5.26 -10.62 -20.18
N LYS A 234 -6.11 -11.37 -20.91
CA LYS A 234 -7.26 -12.10 -20.33
C LYS A 234 -6.85 -13.42 -19.68
N ASP A 235 -5.69 -13.95 -20.07
CA ASP A 235 -5.18 -15.25 -19.61
C ASP A 235 -4.39 -15.14 -18.30
N GLY A 236 -4.22 -13.91 -17.78
CA GLY A 236 -3.57 -13.66 -16.49
C GLY A 236 -2.07 -13.95 -16.47
N VAL A 237 -1.41 -13.89 -17.63
CA VAL A 237 0.03 -14.10 -17.73
C VAL A 237 0.73 -12.99 -16.94
N MET A 238 1.56 -13.40 -15.99
CA MET A 238 2.38 -12.48 -15.23
C MET A 238 3.62 -12.12 -16.05
N VAL A 239 3.82 -10.83 -16.29
CA VAL A 239 5.03 -10.29 -16.91
C VAL A 239 5.69 -9.33 -15.94
N MET A 240 7.02 -9.35 -15.91
CA MET A 240 7.77 -8.42 -15.07
C MET A 240 7.97 -7.11 -15.82
N LEU A 241 7.51 -6.01 -15.24
CA LEU A 241 7.62 -4.67 -15.81
C LEU A 241 8.16 -3.70 -14.77
N PRO A 242 8.88 -2.64 -15.19
CA PRO A 242 9.20 -1.56 -14.29
C PRO A 242 7.93 -0.84 -13.82
N TRP A 243 7.98 -0.40 -12.57
CA TRP A 243 6.84 0.14 -11.84
C TRP A 243 7.26 1.39 -11.08
N ASP A 244 6.48 2.45 -11.22
CA ASP A 244 6.75 3.75 -10.61
C ASP A 244 5.60 4.18 -9.70
N CYS A 245 5.96 4.66 -8.52
CA CYS A 245 5.07 5.37 -7.61
C CYS A 245 5.44 6.84 -7.57
N GLY A 246 4.47 7.73 -7.81
CA GLY A 246 4.64 9.18 -7.64
C GLY A 246 4.06 9.64 -6.31
N LEU A 247 4.70 10.61 -5.65
CA LEU A 247 4.28 11.15 -4.35
C LEU A 247 4.33 12.67 -4.39
N SER A 248 3.29 13.33 -3.87
CA SER A 248 3.18 14.79 -3.89
C SER A 248 2.26 15.32 -2.79
N ASP A 249 2.08 16.64 -2.74
CA ASP A 249 1.23 17.34 -1.77
C ASP A 249 1.65 17.05 -0.32
N TYR A 250 2.92 17.33 -0.01
CA TYR A 250 3.46 17.11 1.33
C TYR A 250 2.86 18.08 2.35
N GLN A 251 2.30 17.53 3.44
CA GLN A 251 1.65 18.29 4.50
C GLN A 251 2.09 17.81 5.90
N PRO A 252 2.15 18.69 6.91
CA PRO A 252 2.46 18.28 8.28
C PRO A 252 1.37 17.37 8.87
N GLN A 253 1.77 16.24 9.45
CA GLN A 253 0.92 15.27 10.15
C GLN A 253 1.69 14.70 11.35
N ASP A 254 1.17 14.87 12.57
CA ASP A 254 1.76 14.33 13.81
C ASP A 254 3.27 14.63 13.97
N GLY A 255 3.68 15.86 13.63
CA GLY A 255 5.07 16.32 13.71
C GLY A 255 5.96 15.93 12.51
N MET A 256 5.41 15.20 11.54
CA MET A 256 6.13 14.74 10.35
C MET A 256 5.60 15.40 9.07
N LEU A 257 6.40 15.45 8.01
CA LEU A 257 5.96 15.95 6.70
C LEU A 257 5.65 14.77 5.76
N ILE A 258 4.39 14.61 5.36
CA ILE A 258 3.88 13.39 4.70
C ILE A 258 3.19 13.72 3.38
N PRO A 259 3.40 12.96 2.28
CA PRO A 259 2.69 13.18 1.03
C PRO A 259 1.21 12.82 1.16
N MET A 260 0.32 13.69 0.68
CA MET A 260 -1.13 13.51 0.74
C MET A 260 -1.73 13.02 -0.59
N ALA A 261 -0.93 12.94 -1.65
CA ALA A 261 -1.29 12.37 -2.94
C ALA A 261 -0.26 11.33 -3.40
N GLY A 262 -0.75 10.25 -4.02
CA GLY A 262 0.07 9.17 -4.56
C GLY A 262 -0.46 8.63 -5.88
N GLU A 263 0.44 8.22 -6.76
CA GLU A 263 0.12 7.56 -8.03
C GLU A 263 0.89 6.25 -8.16
N ALA A 264 0.33 5.27 -8.87
CA ALA A 264 1.08 4.10 -9.32
C ALA A 264 0.93 3.92 -10.84
N ALA A 265 2.04 3.59 -11.49
CA ALA A 265 2.15 3.51 -12.93
C ALA A 265 3.03 2.34 -13.39
N TRP A 266 2.66 1.74 -14.51
CA TRP A 266 3.54 0.83 -15.23
C TRP A 266 4.40 1.62 -16.21
N VAL A 267 5.71 1.36 -16.23
CA VAL A 267 6.61 1.93 -17.23
C VAL A 267 6.72 0.92 -18.36
N ARG A 268 6.21 1.28 -19.53
CA ARG A 268 6.23 0.43 -20.73
C ARG A 268 7.09 1.07 -21.81
N PRO A 269 7.47 0.33 -22.86
CA PRO A 269 8.19 0.92 -23.99
C PRO A 269 7.46 2.14 -24.60
N GLU A 270 6.13 2.15 -24.58
CA GLU A 270 5.31 3.26 -25.10
C GLU A 270 5.18 4.43 -24.10
N GLY A 271 5.73 4.29 -22.89
CA GLY A 271 5.76 5.31 -21.84
C GLY A 271 5.11 4.89 -20.52
N ARG A 272 5.14 5.82 -19.57
CA ARG A 272 4.54 5.68 -18.23
C ARG A 272 3.01 5.70 -18.34
N LYS A 273 2.34 4.64 -17.88
CA LYS A 273 0.87 4.57 -17.80
C LYS A 273 0.40 4.44 -16.36
N VAL A 274 -0.18 5.52 -15.85
CA VAL A 274 -0.81 5.57 -14.53
C VAL A 274 -2.07 4.70 -14.54
N TYR A 275 -2.23 3.88 -13.50
CA TYR A 275 -3.43 3.08 -13.29
C TYR A 275 -4.06 3.30 -11.91
N PHE A 276 -3.39 4.03 -11.02
CA PHE A 276 -3.91 4.35 -9.69
C PHE A 276 -3.54 5.79 -9.35
N VAL A 277 -4.52 6.53 -8.84
CA VAL A 277 -4.34 7.86 -8.25
C VAL A 277 -5.12 7.88 -6.95
N GLY A 278 -4.44 8.16 -5.83
CA GLY A 278 -5.01 8.16 -4.49
C GLY A 278 -4.69 9.44 -3.74
N HIS A 279 -5.65 9.89 -2.93
CA HIS A 279 -5.52 11.05 -2.06
C HIS A 279 -5.85 10.64 -0.63
N VAL A 280 -4.95 10.93 0.30
CA VAL A 280 -5.14 10.69 1.72
C VAL A 280 -6.16 11.71 2.24
N LYS A 281 -7.22 11.21 2.88
CA LYS A 281 -8.24 12.03 3.54
C LYS A 281 -8.07 12.09 5.04
N LYS A 282 -7.53 11.03 5.62
CA LYS A 282 -7.22 10.97 7.05
C LYS A 282 -6.08 10.01 7.28
N LEU A 283 -5.17 10.42 8.14
CA LEU A 283 -4.05 9.63 8.61
C LEU A 283 -4.10 9.59 10.13
N ARG A 284 -3.79 8.44 10.72
CA ARG A 284 -3.65 8.28 12.16
C ARG A 284 -2.52 7.31 12.45
N TYR A 285 -1.65 7.69 13.38
CA TYR A 285 -0.55 6.86 13.81
C TYR A 285 -0.75 6.33 15.23
N GLU A 286 -0.25 5.14 15.46
CA GLU A 286 0.06 4.61 16.78
C GLU A 286 1.58 4.43 16.84
N PHE A 287 2.20 4.97 17.88
CA PHE A 287 3.66 4.97 18.03
C PHE A 287 4.12 3.86 18.97
N LEU A 288 5.40 3.49 18.85
CA LEU A 288 6.04 2.63 19.84
C LEU A 288 6.10 3.34 21.21
N PRO A 289 5.95 2.59 22.31
CA PRO A 289 5.98 3.14 23.67
C PRO A 289 7.35 3.71 24.05
#